data_AF-A0AAD9JUV0-F1
#
_entry.id   AF-A0AAD9JUV0-F1
#
_cell.length_a   1.000
_cell.length_b   1.000
_cell.length_c   1.000
_cell.angle_alpha   90.00
_cell.angle_beta   90.00
_cell.angle_gamma   90.00
#
_symmetry.space_group_name_H-M   'P 1'
#
loop_
_entity.id
_entity.type
_entity.pdbx_description
1 polymer ?
#
loop_
_entity_poly.entity_id
_entity_poly.type
_entity_poly.pdbx_seq_one_letter_code
_entity_poly.pdbx_strand_id
1 'polypeptide(L)'
;MLSEQYGRRANLRIQGVVESGTGEDVCAKVLEVINSTMLLLPPLNNVDIERCHRLRRQTDLTRPRTMIVRFKSENYATLYTMLGDN
;
A
#
# COMPACT_ATOMS: atom_id res chain seq x y z
N MET A 1 -10.79 17.39 19.81
CA MET A 1 -11.12 16.03 19.33
C MET A 1 -10.96 16.00 17.82
N LEU A 2 -9.81 15.55 17.31
CA LEU A 2 -9.65 15.33 15.87
C LEU A 2 -10.28 13.98 15.55
N SER A 3 -11.26 14.01 14.66
CA SER A 3 -12.16 12.92 14.31
C SER A 3 -11.42 11.67 13.83
N GLU A 4 -11.99 10.49 14.12
CA GLU A 4 -11.52 9.15 13.71
C GLU A 4 -11.26 8.99 12.19
N GLN A 5 -11.67 9.96 11.37
CA GLN A 5 -11.34 10.07 9.95
C GLN A 5 -9.87 10.42 9.68
N TYR A 6 -9.16 11.11 10.59
CA TYR A 6 -7.73 11.42 10.39
C TYR A 6 -6.84 10.18 10.45
N GLY A 7 -7.25 9.12 11.18
CA GLY A 7 -6.49 7.87 11.27
C GLY A 7 -6.55 6.98 10.01
N ARG A 8 -7.41 7.29 9.04
CA ARG A 8 -7.59 6.48 7.81
C ARG A 8 -6.78 6.98 6.62
N ARG A 9 -6.25 8.21 6.66
CA ARG A 9 -5.71 8.91 5.48
C ARG A 9 -4.41 8.36 4.91
N ALA A 10 -3.65 7.57 5.66
CA ALA A 10 -2.39 7.02 5.18
C ALA A 10 -2.45 5.53 4.80
N ASN A 11 -3.62 4.97 4.48
CA ASN A 11 -3.73 3.57 4.04
C ASN A 11 -3.93 3.46 2.52
N LEU A 12 -2.88 3.11 1.77
CA LEU A 12 -3.00 2.73 0.37
C LEU A 12 -3.42 1.26 0.26
N ARG A 13 -4.34 0.96 -0.66
CA ARG A 13 -4.77 -0.40 -1.00
C ARG A 13 -4.29 -0.74 -2.39
N ILE A 14 -3.55 -1.83 -2.51
CA ILE A 14 -3.07 -2.35 -3.79
C ILE A 14 -3.71 -3.70 -4.04
N GLN A 15 -4.37 -3.86 -5.19
CA GLN A 15 -5.07 -5.08 -5.59
C GLN A 15 -4.40 -5.70 -6.82
N GLY A 16 -4.66 -6.99 -7.06
CA GLY A 16 -4.19 -7.68 -8.27
C GLY A 16 -2.72 -8.13 -8.26
N VAL A 17 -1.94 -7.79 -7.23
CA VAL A 17 -0.55 -8.25 -7.10
C VAL A 17 -0.51 -9.72 -6.69
N VAL A 18 0.04 -10.58 -7.56
CA VAL A 18 0.15 -12.03 -7.34
C VAL A 18 0.90 -12.35 -6.05
N GLU A 19 0.44 -13.36 -5.32
CA GLU A 19 1.06 -13.83 -4.08
C GLU A 19 2.26 -14.73 -4.39
N SER A 20 3.42 -14.46 -3.78
CA SER A 20 4.64 -15.27 -4.00
C SER A 20 4.73 -16.54 -3.14
N GLY A 21 3.66 -16.89 -2.41
CA GLY A 21 3.65 -18.04 -1.50
C GLY A 21 4.25 -17.73 -0.11
N THR A 22 4.74 -18.77 0.58
CA THR A 22 5.27 -18.67 1.94
C THR A 22 6.54 -17.82 1.99
N GLY A 23 6.59 -16.84 2.90
CA GLY A 23 7.75 -15.96 3.06
C GLY A 23 7.77 -14.71 2.17
N GLU A 24 6.63 -14.34 1.57
CA GLU A 24 6.52 -13.12 0.77
C GLU A 24 6.93 -11.86 1.56
N ASP A 25 7.91 -11.12 1.03
CA ASP A 25 8.21 -9.76 1.46
C ASP A 25 7.22 -8.78 0.82
N VAL A 26 6.14 -8.52 1.55
CA VAL A 26 5.08 -7.62 1.10
C VAL A 26 5.60 -6.18 0.97
N CYS A 27 6.52 -5.73 1.84
CA CYS A 27 7.10 -4.39 1.76
C CYS A 27 7.90 -4.20 0.47
N ALA A 28 8.77 -5.14 0.14
CA ALA A 28 9.59 -5.08 -1.08
C ALA A 28 8.72 -4.99 -2.34
N LYS A 29 7.66 -5.82 -2.42
CA LYS A 29 6.70 -5.76 -3.54
C LYS A 29 5.97 -4.43 -3.65
N VAL A 30 5.58 -3.83 -2.52
CA VAL A 30 4.96 -2.50 -2.54
C VAL A 30 5.90 -1.46 -3.11
N LEU A 31 7.15 -1.45 -2.65
CA LEU A 31 8.14 -0.50 -3.13
C LEU A 31 8.40 -0.68 -4.62
N GLU A 32 8.53 -1.92 -5.09
CA GLU A 32 8.66 -2.25 -6.51
C GLU A 32 7.47 -1.73 -7.32
N VAL A 33 6.24 -2.08 -6.92
CA VAL A 33 5.01 -1.68 -7.64
C VAL A 33 4.85 -0.16 -7.65
N ILE A 34 5.00 0.51 -6.50
CA ILE A 34 4.82 1.96 -6.42
C ILE A 34 5.89 2.68 -7.22
N ASN A 35 7.17 2.35 -7.03
CA ASN A 35 8.25 3.08 -7.70
C ASN A 35 8.25 2.84 -9.23
N SER A 36 7.91 1.64 -9.68
CA SER A 36 7.80 1.35 -11.12
C SER A 36 6.59 2.02 -11.77
N THR A 37 5.48 2.18 -11.03
CA THR A 37 4.23 2.74 -11.57
C THR A 37 4.20 4.27 -11.49
N MET A 38 4.71 4.85 -10.39
CA MET A 38 4.52 6.27 -10.07
C MET A 38 5.73 7.16 -10.40
N LEU A 39 6.89 6.58 -10.72
CA LEU A 39 8.12 7.33 -11.04
C LEU A 39 8.45 8.43 -10.02
N LEU A 40 8.32 8.11 -8.72
CA LEU A 40 8.50 9.07 -7.62
C LEU A 40 9.95 9.61 -7.55
N LEU A 41 10.08 10.89 -7.19
CA LEU A 41 11.36 11.58 -6.97
C LEU A 41 11.32 12.31 -5.62
N PRO A 42 12.02 11.83 -4.57
CA PRO A 42 12.82 10.60 -4.53
C PRO A 42 11.96 9.33 -4.56
N PRO A 43 12.54 8.16 -4.94
CA PRO A 43 11.86 6.88 -4.83
C PRO A 43 11.44 6.59 -3.38
N LEU A 44 10.25 6.00 -3.24
CA LEU A 44 9.76 5.52 -1.95
C LEU A 44 10.71 4.43 -1.43
N ASN A 45 11.00 4.44 -0.14
CA ASN A 45 11.82 3.41 0.48
C ASN A 45 11.20 2.92 1.81
N ASN A 46 11.82 1.91 2.42
CA ASN A 46 11.28 1.28 3.65
C ASN A 46 11.16 2.25 4.84
N VAL A 47 11.94 3.34 4.89
CA VAL A 47 11.83 4.31 5.99
C VAL A 47 10.52 5.08 5.94
N ASP A 48 9.87 5.16 4.78
CA ASP A 48 8.60 5.86 4.55
C ASP A 48 7.38 5.02 4.92
N ILE A 49 7.55 3.69 5.05
CA ILE A 49 6.49 2.74 5.36
C ILE A 49 6.45 2.50 6.87
N GLU A 50 5.29 2.74 7.49
CA GLU A 50 5.00 2.40 8.88
C GLU A 50 4.62 0.92 9.02
N ARG A 51 3.72 0.44 8.16
CA ARG A 51 3.29 -0.97 8.11
C ARG A 51 2.93 -1.38 6.69
N CYS A 52 3.23 -2.62 6.35
CA CYS A 52 2.76 -3.23 5.12
C CYS A 52 2.39 -4.69 5.37
N HIS A 53 1.23 -5.12 4.88
CA HIS A 53 0.78 -6.51 4.98
C HIS A 53 -0.36 -6.78 4.00
N ARG A 54 -0.62 -8.06 3.70
CA ARG A 54 -1.86 -8.46 3.03
C ARG A 54 -3.01 -8.58 4.03
N LEU A 55 -4.23 -8.29 3.56
CA LEU A 55 -5.43 -8.59 4.33
C LEU A 55 -5.51 -10.09 4.62
N ARG A 56 -5.73 -10.46 5.88
CA ARG A 56 -5.85 -11.87 6.29
C ARG A 56 -7.05 -12.56 5.68
N ARG A 57 -8.18 -11.84 5.60
CA ARG A 57 -9.43 -12.38 5.06
C ARG A 57 -9.39 -12.30 3.53
N GLN A 58 -9.33 -13.46 2.90
CA GLN A 58 -9.55 -13.58 1.47
C GLN A 58 -11.06 -13.58 1.22
N THR A 59 -11.56 -12.59 0.50
CA THR A 59 -12.97 -12.50 0.13
C THR A 59 -13.30 -13.33 -1.12
N ASP A 60 -12.28 -13.59 -1.95
CA ASP A 60 -12.39 -14.33 -3.20
C ASP A 60 -11.11 -15.16 -3.40
N LEU A 61 -11.24 -16.49 -3.46
CA LEU A 61 -10.11 -17.41 -3.64
C LEU A 61 -9.49 -17.32 -5.04
N THR A 62 -10.20 -16.73 -6.01
CA THR A 62 -9.72 -16.54 -7.38
C THR A 62 -8.87 -15.30 -7.55
N ARG A 63 -8.82 -14.43 -6.53
CA ARG A 63 -8.09 -13.15 -6.57
C ARG A 63 -7.00 -13.08 -5.51
N PRO A 64 -5.84 -12.46 -5.82
CA PRO A 64 -4.83 -12.18 -4.81
C PRO A 64 -5.36 -11.28 -3.70
N ARG A 65 -4.91 -11.50 -2.46
CA ARG A 65 -5.34 -10.68 -1.32
C ARG A 65 -4.82 -9.25 -1.44
N THR A 66 -5.66 -8.27 -1.13
CA THR A 66 -5.30 -6.85 -1.13
C THR A 66 -4.14 -6.58 -0.18
N MET A 67 -3.15 -5.83 -0.66
CA MET A 67 -2.05 -5.30 0.16
C MET A 67 -2.48 -3.97 0.77
N ILE A 68 -2.24 -3.82 2.07
CA ILE A 68 -2.48 -2.59 2.83
C ILE A 68 -1.13 -2.00 3.20
N VAL A 69 -0.95 -0.74 2.83
CA VAL A 69 0.27 0.02 3.09
C VAL A 69 -0.08 1.22 3.95
N ARG A 70 0.60 1.35 5.08
CA ARG A 70 0.53 2.53 5.93
C ARG A 70 1.83 3.30 5.85
N PHE A 71 1.76 4.57 5.45
CA PHE A 71 2.93 5.45 5.38
C PHE A 71 3.16 6.19 6.71
N LYS A 72 4.41 6.52 7.01
CA LYS A 72 4.79 7.29 8.23
C LYS A 72 4.46 8.77 8.14
N SER A 73 4.42 9.32 6.91
CA SER A 73 4.21 10.76 6.68
C SER A 73 2.92 11.03 5.92
N GLU A 74 2.24 12.11 6.29
CA GLU A 74 1.05 12.62 5.60
C GLU A 74 1.36 13.14 4.19
N ASN A 75 2.64 13.41 3.86
CA ASN A 75 3.05 13.83 2.50
C ASN A 75 2.77 12.77 1.42
N TYR A 76 2.56 11.51 1.83
CA TYR A 76 2.19 10.42 0.93
C TYR A 76 0.68 10.28 0.74
N ALA A 77 -0.14 11.13 1.37
CA ALA A 77 -1.59 11.15 1.17
C ALA A 77 -1.98 11.41 -0.30
N THR A 78 -1.14 12.14 -1.05
CA THR A 78 -1.35 12.40 -2.49
C THR A 78 -1.30 11.12 -3.34
N LEU A 79 -0.60 10.06 -2.88
CA LEU A 79 -0.62 8.75 -3.56
C LEU A 79 -2.02 8.12 -3.58
N TYR A 80 -2.85 8.44 -2.59
CA TYR A 80 -4.25 7.98 -2.54
C TYR A 80 -5.09 8.65 -3.64
N THR A 81 -4.85 9.94 -3.89
CA THR A 81 -5.57 10.72 -4.93
C THR A 81 -5.17 10.27 -6.33
N MET A 82 -3.89 9.94 -6.57
CA MET A 82 -3.42 9.53 -7.90
C MET A 82 -3.84 8.10 -8.30
N LEU A 83 -4.29 7.27 -7.36
CA LEU A 83 -4.79 5.90 -7.61
C LEU A 83 -6.32 5.78 -7.50
N GLY A 84 -7.02 6.88 -7.20
CA GLY A 84 -8.46 6.89 -6.90
C GLY A 84 -9.39 7.28 -8.06
N ASP A 85 -8.86 7.67 -9.22
CA ASP A 85 -9.64 8.18 -10.36
C ASP A 85 -9.60 7.24 -11.60
N ASN A 86 -9.85 5.94 -11.40
CA ASN A 86 -10.20 5.03 -12.50
C ASN A 86 -11.19 3.95 -12.04
#